data_AF-A0A7M3Z3H0-F1
#
_entry.id   AF-A0A7M3Z3H0-F1
#
_cell.length_a   1.000
_cell.length_b   1.000
_cell.length_c   1.000
_cell.angle_alpha   90.00
_cell.angle_beta   90.00
_cell.angle_gamma   90.00
#
_symmetry.space_group_name_H-M   'P 1'
#
loop_
_entity.id
_entity.type
_entity.pdbx_description
1 polymer ?
#
loop_
_entity_poly.entity_id
_entity_poly.type
_entity_poly.pdbx_seq_one_letter_code
_entity_poly.pdbx_strand_id
1 'polypeptide(L)'
;MRADVLNLILGWTLIALLAPLAICGLITAWLDGWTLAFRAFVPAMLISGGMGAAMLGLFTRTDSAQRLRDLEAFVGVGLVWPLTVLIGALPYWFGGVFVGPFVEDALLIDILRGFVNSWFESMSGFTTSGATVLSHSMSPNCIPGTTADCINAQPRGLLLWRSLTQWLGGMGVVMLGMLVLSRIIGGGMALARAELTGPSLSRLRPKLRQTAMALWGLYLLLTLIEMLALKFIGGMTVFDAVNHA
;
A
#
# COMPACT_ATOMS: atom_id res chain seq x y z
N MET A 1 24.97 8.30 8.21
CA MET A 1 23.79 7.69 7.56
C MET A 1 24.01 7.74 6.05
N ARG A 2 23.88 6.62 5.34
CA ARG A 2 24.16 6.55 3.90
C ARG A 2 22.89 6.87 3.11
N ALA A 3 22.82 8.08 2.55
CA ALA A 3 21.65 8.56 1.82
C ALA A 3 21.39 7.76 0.52
N ASP A 4 22.46 7.26 -0.11
CA ASP A 4 22.41 6.41 -1.31
C ASP A 4 21.62 5.11 -1.09
N VAL A 5 21.77 4.48 0.07
CA VAL A 5 21.05 3.26 0.43
C VAL A 5 19.56 3.55 0.71
N LEU A 6 19.27 4.67 1.37
CA LEU A 6 17.88 5.09 1.61
C LEU A 6 17.16 5.42 0.30
N ASN A 7 17.84 6.12 -0.62
CA ASN A 7 17.30 6.44 -1.94
C ASN A 7 17.04 5.20 -2.77
N LEU A 8 17.87 4.16 -2.65
CA LEU A 8 17.62 2.86 -3.27
C LEU A 8 16.30 2.25 -2.79
N ILE A 9 16.09 2.17 -1.46
CA ILE A 9 14.90 1.54 -0.86
C ILE A 9 13.64 2.33 -1.22
N LEU A 10 13.66 3.65 -1.02
CA LEU A 10 12.53 4.53 -1.28
C LEU A 10 12.21 4.60 -2.78
N GLY A 11 13.25 4.70 -3.62
CA GLY A 11 13.10 4.74 -5.08
C GLY A 11 12.44 3.48 -5.63
N TRP A 12 12.91 2.29 -5.23
CA TRP A 12 12.27 1.03 -5.64
C TRP A 12 10.84 0.88 -5.13
N THR A 13 10.55 1.37 -3.91
CA THR A 13 9.19 1.36 -3.37
C THR A 13 8.25 2.22 -4.23
N LEU A 14 8.67 3.42 -4.61
CA LEU A 14 7.90 4.31 -5.48
C LEU A 14 7.69 3.73 -6.89
N ILE A 15 8.69 3.05 -7.45
CA ILE A 15 8.55 2.35 -8.73
C ILE A 15 7.58 1.16 -8.59
N ALA A 16 7.66 0.40 -7.49
CA ALA A 16 6.77 -0.73 -7.26
C ALA A 16 5.30 -0.30 -7.14
N LEU A 17 5.01 0.88 -6.58
CA LEU A 17 3.66 1.45 -6.51
C LEU A 17 3.02 1.75 -7.88
N LEU A 18 3.81 1.85 -8.96
CA LEU A 18 3.25 2.07 -10.29
C LEU A 18 2.35 0.93 -10.75
N ALA A 19 2.68 -0.31 -10.36
CA ALA A 19 1.89 -1.48 -10.76
C ALA A 19 0.45 -1.44 -10.20
N PRO A 20 0.22 -1.33 -8.87
CA PRO A 20 -1.15 -1.25 -8.34
C PRO A 20 -1.87 0.03 -8.77
N LEU A 21 -1.17 1.17 -8.90
CA LEU A 21 -1.78 2.40 -9.43
C LEU A 21 -2.25 2.24 -10.88
N ALA A 22 -1.45 1.59 -11.73
CA ALA A 22 -1.81 1.34 -13.12
C ALA A 22 -2.99 0.35 -13.22
N ILE A 23 -2.96 -0.73 -12.43
CA ILE A 23 -4.06 -1.71 -12.38
C ILE A 23 -5.38 -1.03 -11.98
N CYS A 24 -5.38 -0.26 -10.88
CA CYS A 24 -6.58 0.47 -10.47
C CYS A 24 -6.96 1.56 -11.47
N GLY A 25 -6.02 2.26 -12.08
CA GLY A 25 -6.30 3.24 -13.14
C GLY A 25 -6.98 2.62 -14.36
N LEU A 26 -6.52 1.47 -14.83
CA LEU A 26 -7.14 0.74 -15.94
C LEU A 26 -8.54 0.24 -15.58
N ILE A 27 -8.72 -0.29 -14.37
CA ILE A 27 -10.03 -0.74 -13.89
C ILE A 27 -11.00 0.45 -13.73
N THR A 28 -10.52 1.58 -13.22
CA THR A 28 -11.31 2.82 -13.14
C THR A 28 -11.73 3.30 -14.53
N ALA A 29 -10.83 3.22 -15.52
CA ALA A 29 -11.16 3.60 -16.89
C ALA A 29 -12.29 2.74 -17.47
N TRP A 30 -12.31 1.45 -17.11
CA TRP A 30 -13.34 0.50 -17.53
C TRP A 30 -14.67 0.67 -16.77
N LEU A 31 -14.63 0.96 -15.46
CA LEU A 31 -15.82 1.02 -14.60
C LEU A 31 -16.47 2.40 -14.50
N ASP A 32 -15.66 3.44 -14.33
CA ASP A 32 -16.11 4.81 -14.01
C ASP A 32 -15.75 5.82 -15.11
N GLY A 33 -15.02 5.38 -16.13
CA GLY A 33 -14.69 6.15 -17.32
C GLY A 33 -13.28 6.75 -17.33
N TRP A 34 -12.80 7.04 -18.54
CA TRP A 34 -11.45 7.51 -18.79
C TRP A 34 -11.11 8.82 -18.08
N THR A 35 -12.03 9.78 -18.06
CA THR A 35 -11.80 11.10 -17.44
C THR A 35 -11.40 10.97 -15.97
N LEU A 36 -12.13 10.15 -15.21
CA LEU A 36 -11.83 9.94 -13.80
C LEU A 36 -10.49 9.19 -13.62
N ALA A 37 -10.28 8.14 -14.40
CA ALA A 37 -9.05 7.34 -14.35
C ALA A 37 -7.79 8.18 -14.61
N PHE A 38 -7.83 9.01 -15.65
CA PHE A 38 -6.74 9.93 -15.99
C PHE A 38 -6.52 10.95 -14.88
N ARG A 39 -7.59 11.58 -14.36
CA ARG A 39 -7.48 12.58 -13.28
C ARG A 39 -6.92 11.98 -11.99
N ALA A 40 -7.42 10.83 -11.56
CA ALA A 40 -7.08 10.24 -10.27
C ALA A 40 -5.69 9.57 -10.26
N PHE A 41 -5.38 8.76 -11.28
CA PHE A 41 -4.22 7.85 -11.21
C PHE A 41 -2.99 8.34 -11.98
N VAL A 42 -3.16 9.07 -13.09
CA VAL A 42 -1.99 9.50 -13.90
C VAL A 42 -1.08 10.47 -13.14
N PRO A 43 -1.58 11.53 -12.48
CA PRO A 43 -0.73 12.39 -11.66
C PRO A 43 0.00 11.62 -10.56
N ALA A 44 -0.67 10.67 -9.89
CA ALA A 44 -0.07 9.83 -8.87
C ALA A 44 1.07 8.96 -9.43
N MET A 45 0.86 8.34 -10.61
CA MET A 45 1.89 7.57 -11.30
C MET A 45 3.07 8.43 -11.76
N LEU A 46 2.82 9.62 -12.30
CA LEU A 46 3.88 10.53 -12.73
C LEU A 46 4.72 11.02 -11.56
N ILE A 47 4.09 11.38 -10.44
CA ILE A 47 4.80 11.80 -9.23
C ILE A 47 5.59 10.63 -8.64
N SER A 48 4.97 9.46 -8.46
CA SER A 48 5.64 8.28 -7.91
C SER A 48 6.78 7.81 -8.80
N GLY A 49 6.52 7.67 -10.11
CA GLY A 49 7.50 7.20 -11.08
C GLY A 49 8.62 8.19 -11.31
N GLY A 50 8.31 9.49 -11.40
CA GLY A 50 9.29 10.56 -11.54
C GLY A 50 10.20 10.68 -10.33
N MET A 51 9.64 10.69 -9.12
CA MET A 51 10.43 10.70 -7.89
C MET A 51 11.25 9.41 -7.74
N GLY A 52 10.65 8.25 -7.99
CA GLY A 52 11.33 6.96 -7.91
C GLY A 52 12.50 6.86 -8.89
N ALA A 53 12.29 7.25 -10.15
CA ALA A 53 13.33 7.27 -11.17
C ALA A 53 14.43 8.28 -10.84
N ALA A 54 14.09 9.47 -10.32
CA ALA A 54 15.09 10.45 -9.88
C ALA A 54 15.94 9.91 -8.72
N MET A 55 15.32 9.29 -7.72
CA MET A 55 16.02 8.68 -6.58
C MET A 55 16.98 7.56 -7.01
N LEU A 56 16.55 6.71 -7.93
CA LEU A 56 17.37 5.60 -8.45
C LEU A 56 18.45 6.06 -9.44
N GLY A 57 18.14 7.06 -10.29
CA GLY A 57 19.04 7.51 -11.35
C GLY A 57 20.09 8.53 -10.90
N LEU A 58 19.73 9.46 -10.00
CA LEU A 58 20.59 10.58 -9.61
C LEU A 58 21.25 10.39 -8.24
N PHE A 59 20.63 9.61 -7.36
CA PHE A 59 21.01 9.58 -5.95
C PHE A 59 21.39 8.19 -5.42
N THR A 60 21.45 7.17 -6.29
CA THR A 60 21.82 5.81 -5.93
C THR A 60 23.11 5.38 -6.63
N ARG A 61 24.02 4.74 -5.89
CA ARG A 61 25.27 4.17 -6.44
C ARG A 61 25.12 2.68 -6.76
N THR A 62 25.91 2.18 -7.69
CA THR A 62 25.88 0.76 -8.12
C THR A 62 26.22 -0.23 -6.99
N ASP A 63 27.00 0.20 -5.99
CA ASP A 63 27.40 -0.61 -4.83
C ASP A 63 26.46 -0.47 -3.62
N SER A 64 25.42 0.36 -3.70
CA SER A 64 24.55 0.71 -2.57
C SER A 64 23.91 -0.51 -1.91
N ALA A 65 23.50 -1.51 -2.71
CA ALA A 65 22.86 -2.73 -2.20
C ALA A 65 23.81 -3.57 -1.31
N GLN A 66 25.11 -3.56 -1.58
CA GLN A 66 26.11 -4.29 -0.80
C GLN A 66 26.48 -3.55 0.51
N ARG A 67 26.03 -2.30 0.63
CA ARG A 67 26.41 -1.36 1.69
C ARG A 67 25.34 -1.14 2.75
N LEU A 68 24.22 -1.86 2.66
CA LEU A 68 23.08 -1.83 3.58
C LEU A 68 23.49 -2.24 5.00
N ARG A 69 23.27 -1.33 5.96
CA ARG A 69 23.40 -1.57 7.40
C ARG A 69 22.04 -1.59 8.08
N ASP A 70 21.96 -2.18 9.28
CA ASP A 70 20.71 -2.26 10.06
C ASP A 70 20.07 -0.89 10.28
N LEU A 71 20.85 0.14 10.61
CA LEU A 71 20.35 1.51 10.80
C LEU A 71 19.62 2.05 9.55
N GLU A 72 20.18 1.80 8.36
CA GLU A 72 19.59 2.25 7.09
C GLU A 72 18.32 1.45 6.77
N ALA A 73 18.27 0.16 7.12
CA ALA A 73 17.06 -0.64 6.99
C ALA A 73 15.94 -0.14 7.90
N PHE A 74 16.24 0.18 9.18
CA PHE A 74 15.25 0.73 10.13
C PHE A 74 14.70 2.09 9.67
N VAL A 75 15.59 3.01 9.28
CA VAL A 75 15.18 4.33 8.76
C VAL A 75 14.41 4.17 7.45
N GLY A 76 14.86 3.26 6.57
CA GLY A 76 14.19 2.94 5.32
C GLY A 76 12.75 2.50 5.53
N VAL A 77 12.50 1.55 6.44
CA VAL A 77 11.12 1.12 6.77
C VAL A 77 10.32 2.29 7.33
N GLY A 78 10.87 3.08 8.24
CA GLY A 78 10.19 4.25 8.83
C GLY A 78 9.80 5.32 7.80
N LEU A 79 10.56 5.47 6.72
CA LEU A 79 10.29 6.44 5.66
C LEU A 79 9.42 5.88 4.52
N VAL A 80 9.50 4.57 4.25
CA VAL A 80 8.70 3.90 3.22
C VAL A 80 7.21 4.09 3.49
N TRP A 81 6.75 3.86 4.72
CA TRP A 81 5.32 3.93 5.06
C TRP A 81 4.69 5.31 4.80
N PRO A 82 5.19 6.42 5.38
CA PRO A 82 4.65 7.75 5.09
C PRO A 82 4.73 8.12 3.60
N LEU A 83 5.79 7.70 2.91
CA LEU A 83 5.95 7.98 1.48
C LEU A 83 4.92 7.22 0.64
N THR A 84 4.69 5.93 0.92
CA THR A 84 3.65 5.16 0.24
C THR A 84 2.26 5.71 0.51
N VAL A 85 2.00 6.16 1.74
CA VAL A 85 0.74 6.78 2.14
C VAL A 85 0.52 8.10 1.41
N LEU A 86 1.57 8.93 1.28
CA LEU A 86 1.51 10.18 0.53
C LEU A 86 1.08 9.93 -0.92
N ILE A 87 1.74 8.99 -1.60
CA ILE A 87 1.42 8.65 -2.99
C ILE A 87 0.01 8.06 -3.10
N GLY A 88 -0.37 7.16 -2.19
CA GLY A 88 -1.69 6.55 -2.24
C GLY A 88 -2.86 7.43 -1.79
N ALA A 89 -2.58 8.60 -1.21
CA ALA A 89 -3.59 9.62 -0.96
C ALA A 89 -3.99 10.36 -2.24
N LEU A 90 -3.09 10.40 -3.24
CA LEU A 90 -3.30 11.18 -4.47
C LEU A 90 -4.52 10.72 -5.28
N PRO A 91 -4.79 9.40 -5.47
CA PRO A 91 -6.01 8.97 -6.15
C PRO A 91 -7.30 9.43 -5.46
N TYR A 92 -7.35 9.50 -4.13
CA TYR A 92 -8.53 10.02 -3.42
C TYR A 92 -8.70 11.52 -3.60
N TRP A 93 -7.59 12.26 -3.52
CA TRP A 93 -7.60 13.72 -3.61
C TRP A 93 -7.90 14.18 -5.04
N PHE A 94 -7.23 13.61 -6.05
CA PHE A 94 -7.47 13.96 -7.44
C PHE A 94 -8.71 13.28 -8.05
N GLY A 95 -9.12 12.14 -7.50
CA GLY A 95 -10.32 11.40 -7.93
C GLY A 95 -11.63 11.90 -7.34
N GLY A 96 -11.60 12.97 -6.52
CA GLY A 96 -12.82 13.59 -6.00
C GLY A 96 -13.57 12.78 -4.94
N VAL A 97 -12.89 11.85 -4.26
CA VAL A 97 -13.45 11.15 -3.09
C VAL A 97 -13.61 12.13 -1.92
N PHE A 98 -12.64 13.04 -1.79
CA PHE A 98 -12.68 14.21 -0.92
C PHE A 98 -12.55 15.48 -1.78
N VAL A 99 -12.76 16.65 -1.16
CA VAL A 99 -12.64 17.94 -1.87
C VAL A 99 -11.20 18.13 -2.39
N GLY A 100 -11.03 17.96 -3.69
CA GLY A 100 -9.75 18.03 -4.38
C GLY A 100 -9.60 19.27 -5.25
N PRO A 101 -8.43 19.45 -5.88
CA PRO A 101 -8.17 20.60 -6.75
C PRO A 101 -8.99 20.60 -8.05
N PHE A 102 -9.65 19.49 -8.37
CA PHE A 102 -10.50 19.34 -9.56
C PHE A 102 -12.01 19.45 -9.25
N VAL A 103 -12.38 19.78 -8.01
CA VAL A 103 -13.76 20.05 -7.62
C VAL A 103 -14.07 21.52 -7.93
N GLU A 104 -15.17 21.76 -8.63
CA GLU A 104 -15.61 23.10 -9.01
C GLU A 104 -16.00 23.92 -7.77
N ASP A 105 -15.71 25.23 -7.81
CA ASP A 105 -16.00 26.19 -6.74
C ASP A 105 -15.42 25.88 -5.34
N ALA A 106 -14.43 24.98 -5.26
CA ALA A 106 -13.77 24.64 -4.01
C ALA A 106 -12.84 25.76 -3.53
N LEU A 107 -13.01 26.18 -2.27
CA LEU A 107 -12.07 27.10 -1.62
C LEU A 107 -10.75 26.39 -1.32
N LEU A 108 -9.64 27.14 -1.29
CA LEU A 108 -8.32 26.61 -0.96
C LEU A 108 -8.31 25.86 0.38
N ILE A 109 -9.04 26.36 1.38
CA ILE A 109 -9.12 25.72 2.70
C ILE A 109 -9.78 24.33 2.62
N ASP A 110 -10.77 24.16 1.75
CA ASP A 110 -11.48 22.88 1.59
C ASP A 110 -10.66 21.89 0.78
N ILE A 111 -9.90 22.36 -0.23
CA ILE A 111 -8.92 21.55 -0.96
C ILE A 111 -7.84 20.99 -0.01
N LEU A 112 -7.33 21.84 0.90
CA LEU A 112 -6.33 21.42 1.90
C LEU A 112 -6.91 20.43 2.92
N ARG A 113 -8.16 20.65 3.37
CA ARG A 113 -8.88 19.69 4.23
C ARG A 113 -9.09 18.35 3.52
N GLY A 114 -9.48 18.37 2.25
CA GLY A 114 -9.65 17.16 1.46
C GLY A 114 -8.36 16.39 1.25
N PHE A 115 -7.20 17.07 1.17
CA PHE A 115 -5.90 16.40 1.19
C PHE A 115 -5.63 15.69 2.52
N VAL A 116 -5.93 16.33 3.65
CA VAL A 116 -5.78 15.70 4.98
C VAL A 116 -6.69 14.46 5.11
N ASN A 117 -7.93 14.54 4.64
CA ASN A 117 -8.85 13.41 4.63
C ASN A 117 -8.34 12.28 3.72
N SER A 118 -7.82 12.63 2.54
CA SER A 118 -7.21 11.67 1.61
C SER A 118 -5.98 10.98 2.21
N TRP A 119 -5.16 11.73 2.96
CA TRP A 119 -4.01 11.20 3.69
C TRP A 119 -4.45 10.23 4.79
N PHE A 120 -5.45 10.60 5.59
CA PHE A 120 -6.01 9.74 6.63
C PHE A 120 -6.52 8.42 6.04
N GLU A 121 -7.26 8.51 4.93
CA GLU A 121 -7.84 7.35 4.28
C GLU A 121 -6.77 6.42 3.69
N SER A 122 -5.74 6.99 3.06
CA SER A 122 -4.58 6.25 2.56
C SER A 122 -3.79 5.60 3.70
N MET A 123 -3.57 6.33 4.79
CA MET A 123 -2.89 5.82 5.99
C MET A 123 -3.65 4.61 6.52
N SER A 124 -4.96 4.75 6.74
CA SER A 124 -5.82 3.69 7.25
C SER A 124 -5.81 2.45 6.36
N GLY A 125 -5.83 2.65 5.03
CA GLY A 125 -5.69 1.57 4.04
C GLY A 125 -4.37 0.82 4.21
N PHE A 126 -3.24 1.48 3.99
CA PHE A 126 -1.93 0.83 4.05
C PHE A 126 -1.62 0.23 5.43
N THR A 127 -2.01 0.88 6.52
CA THR A 127 -1.78 0.31 7.86
C THR A 127 -2.78 -0.76 8.25
N THR A 128 -3.75 -1.09 7.38
CA THR A 128 -4.83 -2.05 7.65
C THR A 128 -5.65 -1.69 8.88
N SER A 129 -5.76 -0.40 9.19
CA SER A 129 -6.53 0.09 10.35
C SER A 129 -8.03 -0.02 10.12
N GLY A 130 -8.48 0.15 8.87
CA GLY A 130 -9.89 0.04 8.49
C GLY A 130 -10.78 1.19 8.96
N ALA A 131 -10.22 2.24 9.58
CA ALA A 131 -10.96 3.46 9.92
C ALA A 131 -11.23 4.29 8.65
N THR A 132 -12.33 5.02 8.62
CA THR A 132 -12.66 5.90 7.48
C THR A 132 -13.19 7.25 7.93
N VAL A 133 -12.90 8.28 7.14
CA VAL A 133 -13.46 9.62 7.28
C VAL A 133 -14.54 9.90 6.22
N LEU A 134 -14.88 8.91 5.39
CA LEU A 134 -15.97 9.01 4.43
C LEU A 134 -17.32 9.21 5.14
N SER A 135 -17.78 10.44 5.09
CA SER A 135 -19.03 10.87 5.72
C SER A 135 -19.64 12.03 4.93
N HIS A 136 -20.90 12.32 5.24
CA HIS A 136 -21.67 13.40 4.64
C HIS A 136 -21.05 14.79 4.74
N SER A 137 -20.20 15.03 5.73
CA SER A 137 -19.53 16.32 5.91
C SER A 137 -18.17 16.40 5.24
N MET A 138 -17.61 15.27 4.78
CA MET A 138 -16.21 15.19 4.35
C MET A 138 -16.04 14.80 2.88
N SER A 139 -17.03 14.13 2.26
CA SER A 139 -17.00 13.74 0.85
C SER A 139 -18.02 14.54 0.02
N PRO A 140 -17.64 15.13 -1.13
CA PRO A 140 -18.57 15.82 -2.02
C PRO A 140 -19.59 14.86 -2.66
N ASN A 141 -19.31 13.55 -2.70
CA ASN A 141 -20.19 12.54 -3.27
C ASN A 141 -21.30 12.08 -2.28
N CYS A 142 -21.28 12.60 -1.05
CA CYS A 142 -22.19 12.22 0.03
C CYS A 142 -23.17 13.33 0.41
N ILE A 143 -24.31 13.42 -0.27
CA ILE A 143 -25.29 14.47 0.02
C ILE A 143 -26.20 14.02 1.19
N PRO A 144 -26.30 14.80 2.29
CA PRO A 144 -27.19 14.47 3.40
C PRO A 144 -28.64 14.31 2.95
N GLY A 145 -29.30 13.22 3.38
CA GLY A 145 -30.70 12.95 3.08
C GLY A 145 -30.99 12.33 1.72
N THR A 146 -30.01 12.22 0.82
CA THR A 146 -30.15 11.54 -0.48
C THR A 146 -29.22 10.34 -0.61
N THR A 147 -27.96 10.46 -0.17
CA THR A 147 -27.01 9.35 -0.17
C THR A 147 -27.21 8.49 1.08
N ALA A 148 -27.66 7.25 0.94
CA ALA A 148 -27.84 6.35 2.08
C ALA A 148 -26.51 5.78 2.60
N ASP A 149 -25.57 5.51 1.69
CA ASP A 149 -24.26 4.94 2.01
C ASP A 149 -23.16 5.74 1.34
N CYS A 150 -22.33 6.36 2.18
CA CYS A 150 -21.23 7.21 1.75
C CYS A 150 -20.09 6.47 1.07
N ILE A 151 -19.86 5.22 1.44
CA ILE A 151 -18.79 4.40 0.87
C ILE A 151 -19.23 3.95 -0.52
N ASN A 152 -20.42 3.36 -0.62
CA ASN A 152 -20.93 2.85 -1.91
C ASN A 152 -21.25 3.95 -2.93
N ALA A 153 -21.35 5.21 -2.50
CA ALA A 153 -21.48 6.37 -3.40
C ALA A 153 -20.17 6.78 -4.09
N GLN A 154 -19.02 6.23 -3.68
CA GLN A 154 -17.73 6.56 -4.29
C GLN A 154 -17.53 5.82 -5.62
N PRO A 155 -16.72 6.37 -6.55
CA PRO A 155 -16.38 5.68 -7.79
C PRO A 155 -15.76 4.30 -7.53
N ARG A 156 -16.14 3.31 -8.33
CA ARG A 156 -15.82 1.88 -8.08
C ARG A 156 -14.32 1.60 -8.17
N GLY A 157 -13.62 2.25 -9.08
CA GLY A 157 -12.16 2.15 -9.20
C GLY A 157 -11.42 2.70 -7.99
N LEU A 158 -11.97 3.73 -7.33
CA LEU A 158 -11.43 4.27 -6.09
C LEU A 158 -11.82 3.41 -4.87
N LEU A 159 -12.99 2.78 -4.89
CA LEU A 159 -13.33 1.72 -3.93
C LEU A 159 -12.35 0.54 -4.01
N LEU A 160 -12.00 0.11 -5.23
CA LEU A 160 -10.98 -0.91 -5.41
C LEU A 160 -9.60 -0.46 -4.90
N TRP A 161 -9.23 0.80 -5.12
CA TRP A 161 -7.99 1.35 -4.55
C TRP A 161 -7.97 1.30 -3.01
N ARG A 162 -9.11 1.55 -2.35
CA ARG A 162 -9.23 1.41 -0.89
C ARG A 162 -8.95 -0.01 -0.42
N SER A 163 -9.59 -0.99 -1.04
CA SER A 163 -9.41 -2.40 -0.67
C SER A 163 -8.00 -2.89 -1.02
N LEU A 164 -7.46 -2.47 -2.17
CA LEU A 164 -6.12 -2.84 -2.61
C LEU A 164 -5.02 -2.28 -1.70
N THR A 165 -5.18 -1.05 -1.18
CA THR A 165 -4.20 -0.51 -0.22
C THR A 165 -4.20 -1.27 1.11
N GLN A 166 -5.36 -1.77 1.56
CA GLN A 166 -5.43 -2.71 2.69
C GLN A 166 -4.76 -4.05 2.37
N TRP A 167 -5.00 -4.61 1.19
CA TRP A 167 -4.37 -5.87 0.78
C TRP A 167 -2.84 -5.77 0.67
N LEU A 168 -2.33 -4.68 0.07
CA LEU A 168 -0.90 -4.39 0.01
C LEU A 168 -0.30 -4.14 1.41
N GLY A 169 -1.03 -3.39 2.23
CA GLY A 169 -0.69 -3.11 3.62
C GLY A 169 -0.57 -4.37 4.48
N GLY A 170 -1.55 -5.27 4.35
CA GLY A 170 -1.62 -6.53 5.08
C GLY A 170 -0.43 -7.42 4.79
N MET A 171 -0.05 -7.54 3.52
CA MET A 171 1.18 -8.24 3.16
C MET A 171 2.44 -7.57 3.74
N GLY A 172 2.48 -6.23 3.78
CA GLY A 172 3.55 -5.47 4.44
C GLY A 172 3.70 -5.82 5.93
N VAL A 173 2.57 -5.86 6.66
CA VAL A 173 2.54 -6.23 8.09
C VAL A 173 2.93 -7.69 8.30
N VAL A 174 2.44 -8.62 7.48
CA VAL A 174 2.82 -10.04 7.54
C VAL A 174 4.33 -10.21 7.35
N MET A 175 4.91 -9.50 6.38
CA MET A 175 6.35 -9.53 6.12
C MET A 175 7.16 -8.95 7.29
N LEU A 176 6.71 -7.85 7.88
CA LEU A 176 7.33 -7.27 9.08
C LEU A 176 7.27 -8.26 10.26
N GLY A 177 6.11 -8.86 10.50
CA GLY A 177 5.92 -9.87 11.54
C GLY A 177 6.84 -11.07 11.37
N MET A 178 7.01 -11.56 10.13
CA MET A 178 7.96 -12.64 9.82
C MET A 178 9.40 -12.25 10.17
N LEU A 179 9.82 -11.02 9.86
CA LEU A 179 11.17 -10.53 10.19
C LEU A 179 11.39 -10.49 11.69
N VAL A 180 10.43 -9.97 12.46
CA VAL A 180 10.50 -9.92 13.93
C VAL A 180 10.54 -11.33 14.52
N LEU A 181 9.62 -12.20 14.11
CA LEU A 181 9.54 -13.58 14.58
C LEU A 181 10.82 -14.37 14.27
N SER A 182 11.40 -14.18 13.08
CA SER A 182 12.65 -14.83 12.68
C SER A 182 13.83 -14.45 13.58
N ARG A 183 13.87 -13.20 14.08
CA ARG A 183 14.90 -12.75 15.02
C ARG A 183 14.71 -13.35 16.41
N ILE A 184 13.47 -13.45 16.89
CA ILE A 184 13.15 -14.06 18.20
C ILE A 184 13.53 -15.55 18.19
N ILE A 185 13.08 -16.30 17.19
CA ILE A 185 13.38 -17.74 17.05
C ILE A 185 14.88 -17.96 16.84
N GLY A 186 15.50 -17.16 15.96
CA GLY A 186 16.94 -17.22 15.69
C GLY A 186 17.80 -16.91 16.91
N GLY A 187 17.37 -15.98 17.77
CA GLY A 187 18.01 -15.66 19.05
C GLY A 187 18.01 -16.83 20.04
N GLY A 188 16.88 -17.52 20.18
CA GLY A 188 16.80 -18.74 21.00
C GLY A 188 17.70 -19.86 20.48
N MET A 189 17.80 -20.00 19.16
CA MET A 189 18.69 -20.98 18.53
C MET A 189 20.17 -20.61 18.62
N ALA A 190 20.50 -19.32 18.76
CA ALA A 190 21.85 -18.85 19.05
C ALA A 190 22.26 -19.17 20.50
N LEU A 191 21.34 -19.05 21.46
CA LEU A 191 21.57 -19.43 22.86
C LEU A 191 21.74 -20.95 23.00
N ALA A 192 20.86 -21.74 22.39
CA ALA A 192 20.97 -23.21 22.40
C ALA A 192 22.26 -23.70 21.72
N ARG A 193 22.77 -22.98 20.72
CA ARG A 193 24.09 -23.25 20.12
C ARG A 193 25.26 -22.87 21.03
N ALA A 194 25.11 -21.85 21.86
CA ALA A 194 26.13 -21.48 22.84
C ALA A 194 26.25 -22.54 23.95
N GLU A 195 25.16 -23.28 24.22
CA GLU A 195 25.13 -24.37 25.21
C GLU A 195 25.54 -25.74 24.66
N LEU A 196 25.56 -25.95 23.34
CA LEU A 196 25.90 -27.23 22.72
C LEU A 196 27.34 -27.25 22.15
N THR A 197 28.19 -28.12 22.68
CA THR A 197 29.54 -28.40 22.16
C THR A 197 29.50 -29.50 21.09
N GLY A 198 29.43 -29.11 19.81
CA GLY A 198 29.44 -30.07 18.69
C GLY A 198 29.37 -29.38 17.32
N PRO A 199 29.67 -30.08 16.20
CA PRO A 199 29.76 -29.48 14.88
C PRO A 199 28.43 -28.80 14.54
N SER A 200 28.50 -27.49 14.32
CA SER A 200 27.33 -26.65 14.10
C SER A 200 26.49 -27.24 12.95
N LEU A 201 25.27 -27.68 13.25
CA LEU A 201 24.28 -28.02 12.23
C LEU A 201 24.27 -26.88 11.20
N SER A 202 24.57 -27.28 9.97
CA SER A 202 24.71 -26.48 8.76
C SER A 202 23.89 -25.21 8.81
N ARG A 203 24.50 -24.06 8.46
CA ARG A 203 23.84 -22.75 8.30
C ARG A 203 22.37 -22.92 7.90
N LEU A 204 21.47 -22.80 8.88
CA LEU A 204 20.10 -22.33 8.67
C LEU A 204 20.20 -20.86 8.24
N ARG A 205 20.84 -20.60 7.10
CA ARG A 205 20.76 -19.31 6.42
C ARG A 205 19.29 -19.19 6.05
N PRO A 206 18.58 -18.14 6.50
CA PRO A 206 17.16 -18.10 6.34
C PRO A 206 16.85 -18.11 4.86
N LYS A 207 15.97 -19.03 4.46
CA LYS A 207 15.32 -19.05 3.17
C LYS A 207 14.37 -17.85 3.03
N LEU A 208 14.78 -16.62 3.44
CA LEU A 208 13.96 -15.40 3.51
C LEU A 208 13.15 -15.19 2.24
N ARG A 209 13.78 -15.34 1.07
CA ARG A 209 13.09 -15.28 -0.21
C ARG A 209 12.07 -16.41 -0.39
N GLN A 210 12.40 -17.66 -0.04
CA GLN A 210 11.46 -18.79 -0.18
C GLN A 210 10.29 -18.68 0.82
N THR A 211 10.55 -18.26 2.06
CA THR A 211 9.52 -17.99 3.06
C THR A 211 8.63 -16.83 2.62
N ALA A 212 9.20 -15.75 2.09
CA ALA A 212 8.44 -14.65 1.50
C ALA A 212 7.55 -15.12 0.35
N MET A 213 8.09 -15.92 -0.59
CA MET A 213 7.30 -16.48 -1.69
C MET A 213 6.20 -17.43 -1.20
N ALA A 214 6.47 -18.22 -0.16
CA ALA A 214 5.47 -19.10 0.45
C ALA A 214 4.34 -18.31 1.13
N LEU A 215 4.68 -17.24 1.87
CA LEU A 215 3.66 -16.38 2.48
C LEU A 215 2.86 -15.63 1.43
N TRP A 216 3.48 -15.12 0.36
CA TRP A 216 2.76 -14.51 -0.76
C TRP A 216 1.80 -15.51 -1.43
N GLY A 217 2.26 -16.75 -1.65
CA GLY A 217 1.41 -17.81 -2.19
C GLY A 217 0.23 -18.14 -1.29
N LEU A 218 0.46 -18.25 0.03
CA LEU A 218 -0.61 -18.46 1.00
C LEU A 218 -1.59 -17.28 1.06
N TYR A 219 -1.08 -16.05 1.04
CA TYR A 219 -1.87 -14.82 1.07
C TYR A 219 -2.82 -14.77 -0.13
N LEU A 220 -2.31 -14.99 -1.34
CA LEU A 220 -3.10 -15.06 -2.57
C LEU A 220 -4.11 -16.22 -2.56
N LEU A 221 -3.72 -17.39 -2.06
CA LEU A 221 -4.61 -18.55 -1.98
C LEU A 221 -5.78 -18.28 -1.04
N LEU A 222 -5.52 -17.73 0.15
CA LEU A 222 -6.56 -17.40 1.12
C LEU A 222 -7.49 -16.32 0.59
N THR A 223 -6.97 -15.25 -0.01
CA THR A 223 -7.80 -14.22 -0.68
C THR A 223 -8.66 -14.83 -1.79
N LEU A 224 -8.11 -15.73 -2.61
CA LEU A 224 -8.88 -16.37 -3.69
C LEU A 224 -9.99 -17.27 -3.13
N ILE A 225 -9.70 -18.07 -2.10
CA ILE A 225 -10.69 -18.94 -1.46
C ILE A 225 -11.82 -18.10 -0.88
N GLU A 226 -11.49 -17.02 -0.16
CA GLU A 226 -12.50 -16.13 0.44
C GLU A 226 -13.33 -15.41 -0.62
N MET A 227 -12.69 -14.89 -1.67
CA MET A 227 -13.38 -14.26 -2.80
C MET A 227 -14.41 -15.20 -3.45
N LEU A 228 -14.03 -16.47 -3.66
CA LEU A 228 -14.95 -17.47 -4.22
C LEU A 228 -16.06 -17.84 -3.24
N ALA A 229 -15.76 -17.95 -1.94
CA ALA A 229 -16.76 -18.20 -0.90
C ALA A 229 -17.78 -17.05 -0.83
N LEU A 230 -17.34 -15.80 -0.76
CA LEU A 230 -18.20 -14.62 -0.79
C LEU A 230 -19.05 -14.54 -2.06
N LYS A 231 -18.48 -14.93 -3.22
CA LYS A 231 -19.20 -14.93 -4.49
C LYS A 231 -20.29 -16.00 -4.58
N PHE A 232 -19.96 -17.25 -4.28
CA PHE A 232 -20.85 -18.39 -4.54
C PHE A 232 -21.71 -18.79 -3.34
N ILE A 233 -21.21 -18.59 -2.12
CA ILE A 233 -21.92 -18.91 -0.88
C ILE A 233 -22.57 -17.65 -0.31
N GLY A 234 -21.83 -16.53 -0.28
CA GLY A 234 -22.32 -15.24 0.23
C GLY A 234 -23.24 -14.49 -0.74
N GLY A 235 -23.27 -14.88 -2.02
CA GLY A 235 -24.12 -14.26 -3.04
C GLY A 235 -23.70 -12.85 -3.47
N MET A 236 -22.48 -12.42 -3.13
CA MET A 236 -21.99 -11.08 -3.47
C MET A 236 -21.78 -10.89 -4.99
N THR A 237 -21.76 -9.64 -5.45
CA THR A 237 -21.29 -9.36 -6.81
C THR A 237 -19.80 -9.69 -6.93
N VAL A 238 -19.27 -9.86 -8.15
CA VAL A 238 -17.82 -10.13 -8.32
C VAL A 238 -17.00 -8.98 -7.76
N PHE A 239 -17.47 -7.74 -7.95
CA PHE A 239 -16.79 -6.56 -7.47
C PHE A 239 -16.74 -6.52 -5.94
N ASP A 240 -17.87 -6.75 -5.27
CA ASP A 240 -17.89 -6.72 -3.81
C ASP A 240 -17.07 -7.88 -3.22
N ALA A 241 -17.20 -9.08 -3.79
CA ALA A 241 -16.42 -10.24 -3.36
C ALA A 241 -14.89 -10.00 -3.46
N VAL A 242 -14.42 -9.31 -4.50
CA VAL A 242 -12.99 -8.94 -4.63
C VAL A 242 -12.57 -7.90 -3.60
N ASN A 243 -13.44 -6.94 -3.27
CA ASN A 243 -13.12 -5.87 -2.33
C ASN A 243 -13.15 -6.34 -0.86
N HIS A 244 -13.90 -7.39 -0.56
CA HIS A 244 -14.08 -7.89 0.81
C HIS A 244 -13.19 -9.10 1.18
N ALA A 245 -12.50 -9.71 0.21
CA ALA A 245 -11.62 -10.88 0.40
C ALA A 245 -10.15 -10.50 0.64
#